data_AF-A0A075CYZ3-F1
#
_entry.id   AF-A0A075CYZ3-F1
#
_cell.length_a   1.000
_cell.length_b   1.000
_cell.length_c   1.000
_cell.angle_alpha   90.00
_cell.angle_beta   90.00
_cell.angle_gamma   90.00
#
_symmetry.space_group_name_H-M   'P 1'
#
loop_
_entity.id
_entity.type
_entity.pdbx_description
1 polymer ?
#
loop_
_entity_poly.entity_id
_entity_poly.type
_entity_poly.pdbx_seq_one_letter_code
_entity_poly.pdbx_strand_id
1 'polypeptide(L)'
;MSNDLAQTQFGTKIMRAVNRTPHVFAQFAKKNTPVTLKGENGELIHTAAIEIDRARFDAAIEHISHALHYHKYGETFIGDIQVITSGLVDLSSIDSVEVNDRIQNFGQMVDELLADVEPEGDNPEVFTYKVLKTDEPHQVIIQMNFYGGFKIVSIMKYS
;
A
#
# COMPACT_ATOMS: atom_id res chain seq x y z
N MET A 1 -5.98 8.57 6.46
CA MET A 1 -4.92 8.58 7.50
C MET A 1 -4.92 7.24 8.22
N SER A 2 -3.76 6.75 8.69
CA SER A 2 -3.65 5.51 9.49
C SER A 2 -4.12 5.70 10.93
N ASN A 3 -4.49 4.61 11.60
CA ASN A 3 -5.07 4.62 12.95
C ASN A 3 -4.07 4.85 14.11
N ASP A 4 -4.59 4.97 15.33
CA ASP A 4 -3.81 5.23 16.56
C ASP A 4 -2.77 4.15 16.88
N LEU A 5 -3.05 2.91 16.49
CA LEU A 5 -2.11 1.81 16.66
C LEU A 5 -0.87 2.01 15.79
N ALA A 6 -1.03 2.50 14.55
CA ALA A 6 0.08 2.87 13.69
C ALA A 6 0.97 3.95 14.34
N GLN A 7 0.34 4.98 14.91
CA GLN A 7 1.04 6.07 15.60
C GLN A 7 1.84 5.54 16.81
N THR A 8 1.23 4.61 17.55
CA THR A 8 1.90 3.96 18.68
C THR A 8 3.10 3.12 18.23
N GLN A 9 2.97 2.35 17.15
CA GLN A 9 4.11 1.58 16.59
C GLN A 9 5.24 2.51 16.12
N PHE A 10 4.89 3.65 15.53
CA PHE A 10 5.86 4.66 15.12
C PHE A 10 6.61 5.22 16.34
N GLY A 11 5.88 5.78 17.31
CA GLY A 11 6.46 6.40 18.50
C GLY A 11 7.29 5.46 19.38
N THR A 12 7.05 4.14 19.28
CA THR A 12 7.74 3.13 20.09
C THR A 12 8.79 2.36 19.30
N LYS A 13 8.38 1.45 18.41
CA LYS A 13 9.28 0.50 17.74
C LYS A 13 10.14 1.18 16.68
N ILE A 14 9.55 2.06 15.87
CA ILE A 14 10.29 2.78 14.84
C ILE A 14 11.29 3.73 15.51
N MET A 15 10.86 4.55 16.48
CA MET A 15 11.78 5.42 17.21
C MET A 15 12.86 4.66 17.97
N ARG A 16 12.57 3.48 18.53
CA ARG A 16 13.60 2.63 19.14
C ARG A 16 14.65 2.17 18.13
N ALA A 17 14.23 1.79 16.92
CA ALA A 17 15.15 1.40 15.85
C ALA A 17 16.01 2.60 15.38
N VAL A 18 15.39 3.78 15.23
CA VAL A 18 16.10 5.03 14.92
C VAL A 18 17.14 5.35 15.97
N ASN A 19 16.79 5.30 17.25
CA ASN A 19 17.70 5.57 18.36
C ASN A 19 18.84 4.55 18.45
N ARG A 20 18.59 3.28 18.08
CA ARG A 20 19.61 2.22 18.08
C ARG A 20 20.62 2.39 16.94
N THR A 21 20.18 2.83 15.77
CA THR A 21 21.02 2.95 14.56
C THR A 21 20.74 4.27 13.83
N PRO A 22 21.11 5.41 14.40
CA PRO A 22 20.73 6.73 13.88
C PRO A 22 21.33 7.04 12.50
N HIS A 23 22.52 6.51 12.20
CA HIS A 23 23.16 6.72 10.89
C HIS A 23 22.39 6.06 9.74
N VAL A 24 21.71 4.93 9.98
CA VAL A 24 20.87 4.27 8.96
C VAL A 24 19.65 5.13 8.66
N PHE A 25 19.00 5.65 9.70
CA PHE A 25 17.87 6.58 9.54
C PHE A 25 18.32 7.87 8.84
N ALA A 26 19.47 8.43 9.20
CA ALA A 26 20.01 9.61 8.56
C ALA A 26 20.30 9.39 7.07
N GLN A 27 20.79 8.20 6.68
CA GLN A 27 20.95 7.85 5.26
C GLN A 27 19.60 7.70 4.54
N PHE A 28 18.62 7.06 5.19
CA PHE A 28 17.27 6.91 4.65
C PHE A 28 16.57 8.26 4.45
N ALA A 29 16.68 9.16 5.43
CA ALA A 29 16.11 10.51 5.38
C ALA A 29 16.91 11.50 4.51
N LYS A 30 18.11 11.12 4.04
CA LYS A 30 19.00 12.02 3.27
C LYS A 30 18.41 12.41 1.92
N LYS A 31 17.56 11.56 1.34
CA LYS A 31 16.83 11.81 0.09
C LYS A 31 15.38 12.19 0.37
N ASN A 32 15.17 13.11 1.31
CA ASN A 32 13.83 13.63 1.55
C ASN A 32 13.56 14.83 0.64
N THR A 33 12.37 14.86 0.04
CA THR A 33 11.90 15.98 -0.76
C THR A 33 10.81 16.69 0.04
N PRO A 34 11.01 17.96 0.47
CA PRO A 34 9.94 18.73 1.08
C PRO A 34 8.77 18.85 0.11
N VAL A 35 7.57 18.51 0.57
CA VAL A 35 6.33 18.58 -0.21
C VAL A 35 5.25 19.27 0.61
N THR A 36 4.34 19.94 -0.08
CA THR A 36 3.13 20.49 0.55
C THR A 36 1.95 19.71 0.04
N LEU A 37 1.23 19.07 0.95
CA LEU A 37 -0.02 18.38 0.66
C LEU A 37 -1.18 19.32 0.98
N LYS A 38 -2.28 19.18 0.26
CA LYS A 38 -3.54 19.85 0.59
C LYS A 38 -4.44 18.84 1.29
N GLY A 39 -4.75 19.07 2.56
CA GLY A 39 -5.68 18.26 3.34
C GLY A 39 -7.12 18.39 2.84
N GLU A 40 -7.99 17.49 3.28
CA GLU A 40 -9.40 17.43 2.87
C GLU A 40 -10.19 18.71 3.21
N ASN A 41 -9.83 19.38 4.30
CA ASN A 41 -10.37 20.67 4.75
C ASN A 41 -9.76 21.88 4.01
N GLY A 42 -8.86 21.65 3.05
CA GLY A 42 -8.12 22.71 2.34
C GLY A 42 -6.87 23.21 3.07
N GLU A 43 -6.52 22.64 4.23
CA GLU A 43 -5.31 22.98 4.98
C GLU A 43 -4.05 22.56 4.21
N LEU A 44 -3.02 23.39 4.23
CA LEU A 44 -1.72 23.06 3.65
C LEU A 44 -0.86 22.34 4.69
N ILE A 45 -0.55 21.08 4.44
CA ILE A 45 0.27 20.22 5.29
C ILE A 45 1.67 20.17 4.68
N HIS A 46 2.64 20.79 5.35
CA HIS A 46 4.04 20.69 4.98
C HIS A 46 4.64 19.39 5.53
N THR A 47 5.11 18.52 4.64
CA THR A 47 5.71 17.23 5.00
C THR A 47 6.92 16.93 4.12
N ALA A 48 7.54 15.78 4.31
CA ALA A 48 8.68 15.32 3.55
C ALA A 48 8.36 13.98 2.90
N ALA A 49 8.56 13.88 1.60
CA ALA A 49 8.49 12.63 0.87
C ALA A 49 9.83 11.91 0.98
N ILE A 50 9.79 10.58 1.10
CA ILE A 50 10.98 9.74 1.18
C ILE A 50 10.92 8.74 0.03
N GLU A 51 12.04 8.61 -0.68
CA GLU A 51 12.19 7.61 -1.73
C GLU A 51 12.24 6.20 -1.12
N ILE A 52 11.38 5.30 -1.60
CA ILE A 52 11.39 3.90 -1.20
C ILE A 52 12.08 3.04 -2.24
N ASP A 53 12.68 1.93 -1.80
CA ASP A 53 13.12 0.86 -2.70
C ASP A 53 11.89 0.13 -3.24
N ARG A 54 11.45 0.54 -4.43
CA ARG A 54 10.23 0.05 -5.05
C ARG A 54 10.29 -1.44 -5.37
N ALA A 55 11.42 -1.93 -5.88
CA ALA A 55 11.58 -3.33 -6.22
C ALA A 55 11.47 -4.23 -4.99
N ARG A 56 12.11 -3.83 -3.89
CA ARG A 56 12.00 -4.57 -2.62
C ARG A 56 10.59 -4.50 -2.04
N PHE A 57 9.94 -3.35 -2.13
CA PHE A 57 8.58 -3.18 -1.65
C PHE A 57 7.60 -4.07 -2.43
N ASP A 58 7.64 -4.02 -3.76
CA ASP A 58 6.76 -4.79 -4.63
C ASP A 58 6.95 -6.30 -4.40
N ALA A 59 8.19 -6.78 -4.32
CA ALA A 59 8.48 -8.18 -4.01
C ALA A 59 7.90 -8.64 -2.66
N ALA A 60 7.94 -7.78 -1.63
CA ALA A 60 7.33 -8.09 -0.35
C ALA A 60 5.80 -8.20 -0.44
N ILE A 61 5.17 -7.31 -1.21
CA ILE A 61 3.73 -7.37 -1.45
C ILE A 61 3.35 -8.60 -2.27
N GLU A 62 4.10 -8.93 -3.32
CA GLU A 62 3.86 -10.14 -4.13
C GLU A 62 3.88 -11.41 -3.28
N HIS A 63 4.82 -11.54 -2.35
CA HIS A 63 4.86 -12.66 -1.42
C HIS A 63 3.63 -12.72 -0.52
N ILE A 64 3.15 -11.58 -0.04
CA ILE A 64 1.91 -11.50 0.73
C ILE A 64 0.72 -11.92 -0.15
N SER A 65 0.64 -11.43 -1.39
CA SER A 65 -0.42 -11.81 -2.34
C SER A 65 -0.46 -13.30 -2.61
N HIS A 66 0.68 -13.95 -2.82
CA HIS A 66 0.76 -15.41 -2.95
C HIS A 66 0.24 -16.13 -1.70
N ALA A 67 0.65 -15.67 -0.52
CA ALA A 67 0.21 -16.27 0.74
C ALA A 67 -1.31 -16.14 0.93
N LEU A 68 -1.88 -14.97 0.64
CA LEU A 68 -3.33 -14.72 0.73
C LEU A 68 -4.11 -15.54 -0.30
N HIS A 69 -3.62 -15.61 -1.54
CA HIS A 69 -4.21 -16.45 -2.58
C HIS A 69 -4.28 -17.91 -2.15
N TYR A 70 -3.13 -18.46 -1.71
CA TYR A 70 -3.05 -19.83 -1.24
C TYR A 70 -3.94 -20.07 -0.02
N HIS A 71 -3.96 -19.14 0.93
CA HIS A 71 -4.83 -19.23 2.11
C HIS A 71 -6.32 -19.28 1.74
N LYS A 72 -6.74 -18.47 0.76
CA LYS A 72 -8.15 -18.38 0.35
C LYS A 72 -8.62 -19.57 -0.50
N TYR A 73 -7.78 -20.02 -1.43
CA TYR A 73 -8.19 -20.99 -2.47
C TYR A 73 -7.51 -22.36 -2.35
N GLY A 74 -6.50 -22.49 -1.48
CA GLY A 74 -5.74 -23.73 -1.32
C GLY A 74 -4.82 -24.06 -2.50
N GLU A 75 -4.64 -23.14 -3.45
CA GLU A 75 -3.89 -23.35 -4.69
C GLU A 75 -2.75 -22.34 -4.86
N THR A 76 -1.63 -22.80 -5.41
CA THR A 76 -0.50 -21.93 -5.75
C THR A 76 -0.82 -21.15 -7.01
N PHE A 77 -0.65 -19.83 -6.94
CA PHE A 77 -0.83 -18.98 -8.11
C PHE A 77 0.38 -19.06 -9.05
N ILE A 78 0.12 -19.20 -10.35
CA ILE A 78 1.11 -19.13 -11.44
C ILE A 78 0.60 -18.11 -12.45
N GLY A 79 1.33 -17.02 -12.63
CA GLY A 79 0.96 -15.94 -13.53
C GLY A 79 1.65 -14.63 -13.15
N ASP A 80 1.15 -13.54 -13.72
CA ASP A 80 1.71 -12.20 -13.50
C ASP A 80 1.03 -11.52 -12.33
N ILE A 81 1.82 -10.90 -11.46
CA ILE A 81 1.32 -10.08 -10.35
C ILE A 81 1.67 -8.63 -10.60
N GLN A 82 0.66 -7.76 -10.52
CA GLN A 82 0.84 -6.32 -10.57
C GLN A 82 0.50 -5.72 -9.20
N VAL A 83 1.42 -4.94 -8.64
CA VAL A 83 1.24 -4.23 -7.37
C VAL A 83 0.96 -2.75 -7.63
N ILE A 84 -0.18 -2.26 -7.14
CA ILE A 84 -0.62 -0.87 -7.23
C ILE A 84 -0.80 -0.34 -5.81
N THR A 85 -0.06 0.71 -5.48
CA THR A 85 -0.07 1.27 -4.13
C THR A 85 -0.61 2.69 -4.17
N SER A 86 -1.88 2.87 -3.78
CA SER A 86 -2.50 4.20 -3.74
C SER A 86 -1.99 5.09 -2.61
N GLY A 87 -1.31 4.51 -1.63
CA GLY A 87 -0.64 5.24 -0.56
C GLY A 87 0.72 5.82 -0.92
N LEU A 88 1.25 5.56 -2.12
CA LEU A 88 2.52 6.11 -2.59
C LEU A 88 2.28 7.16 -3.68
N VAL A 89 3.08 8.22 -3.65
CA VAL A 89 2.98 9.36 -4.57
C VAL A 89 4.22 9.36 -5.45
N ASP A 90 4.02 9.43 -6.76
CA ASP A 90 5.10 9.73 -7.69
C ASP A 90 5.39 11.23 -7.66
N LEU A 91 6.65 11.58 -7.43
CA LEU A 91 7.16 12.95 -7.41
C LEU A 91 8.25 13.18 -8.47
N SER A 92 8.58 12.14 -9.23
CA SER A 92 9.78 12.07 -10.05
C SER A 92 9.50 12.10 -11.55
N SER A 93 8.30 11.68 -11.96
CA SER A 93 7.90 11.73 -13.36
C SER A 93 7.43 13.12 -13.80
N ILE A 94 7.67 13.41 -15.09
CA ILE A 94 7.20 14.64 -15.76
C ILE A 94 5.68 14.80 -15.62
N ASP A 95 4.96 13.68 -15.63
CA ASP A 95 3.49 13.63 -15.56
C ASP A 95 2.98 13.14 -14.19
N SER A 96 3.76 13.38 -13.13
CA SER A 96 3.49 12.89 -11.77
C SER A 96 2.07 13.19 -11.28
N VAL A 97 1.51 14.35 -11.58
CA VAL A 97 0.11 14.69 -11.24
C VAL A 97 -0.87 13.71 -11.88
N GLU A 98 -0.76 13.47 -13.18
CA GLU A 98 -1.65 12.57 -13.91
C GLU A 98 -1.49 11.11 -13.45
N VAL A 99 -0.24 10.69 -13.18
CA VAL A 99 0.05 9.35 -12.65
C VAL A 99 -0.61 9.16 -11.28
N ASN A 100 -0.47 10.14 -10.39
CA ASN A 100 -1.08 10.08 -9.06
C ASN A 100 -2.60 10.07 -9.14
N ASP A 101 -3.21 10.90 -9.98
CA ASP A 101 -4.66 10.93 -10.19
C ASP A 101 -5.17 9.59 -10.71
N ARG A 102 -4.47 8.97 -11.68
CA ARG A 102 -4.82 7.63 -12.17
C ARG A 102 -4.76 6.57 -11.07
N ILE A 103 -3.75 6.61 -10.21
CA ILE A 103 -3.59 5.68 -9.10
C ILE A 103 -4.72 5.86 -8.08
N GLN A 104 -5.09 7.10 -7.74
CA GLN A 104 -6.20 7.39 -6.83
C GLN A 104 -7.54 6.92 -7.42
N ASN A 105 -7.82 7.28 -8.67
CA ASN A 105 -9.03 6.85 -9.37
C ASN A 105 -9.14 5.33 -9.45
N PHE A 106 -8.03 4.64 -9.74
CA PHE A 106 -7.99 3.18 -9.73
C PHE A 106 -8.30 2.62 -8.33
N GLY A 107 -7.73 3.20 -7.28
CA GLY A 107 -8.03 2.82 -5.90
C GLY A 107 -9.53 2.93 -5.57
N GLN A 108 -10.16 4.03 -5.99
CA GLN A 108 -11.60 4.24 -5.81
C GLN A 108 -12.44 3.22 -6.60
N MET A 109 -12.08 2.94 -7.85
CA MET A 109 -12.77 1.91 -8.65
C MET A 109 -12.70 0.52 -8.00
N VAL A 110 -11.56 0.18 -7.39
CA VAL A 110 -11.41 -1.09 -6.65
C VAL A 110 -12.22 -1.09 -5.36
N ASP A 111 -12.29 0.04 -4.65
CA ASP A 111 -13.15 0.18 -3.47
C ASP A 111 -14.63 -0.08 -3.82
N GLU A 112 -15.10 0.46 -4.94
CA GLU A 112 -16.46 0.25 -5.45
C GLU A 112 -16.67 -1.21 -5.89
N LEU A 113 -15.73 -1.79 -6.63
CA LEU A 113 -15.79 -3.18 -7.09
C LEU A 113 -15.86 -4.18 -5.92
N LEU A 114 -15.20 -3.86 -4.80
CA LEU A 114 -15.11 -4.72 -3.62
C LEU A 114 -16.07 -4.29 -2.50
N ALA A 115 -17.04 -3.43 -2.78
CA ALA A 115 -17.97 -2.91 -1.77
C ALA A 115 -18.71 -4.03 -1.03
N ASP A 116 -19.20 -5.02 -1.77
CA ASP A 116 -19.98 -6.15 -1.24
C ASP A 116 -19.11 -7.35 -0.81
N VAL A 117 -17.77 -7.23 -0.92
CA VAL A 117 -16.85 -8.26 -0.44
C VAL A 117 -16.52 -7.99 1.02
N GLU A 118 -16.86 -8.93 1.90
CA GLU A 118 -16.53 -8.85 3.33
C GLU A 118 -15.00 -8.89 3.54
N PRO A 119 -14.44 -7.99 4.35
CA PRO A 119 -13.02 -8.00 4.65
C PRO A 119 -12.66 -9.16 5.59
N GLU A 120 -11.52 -9.78 5.31
CA GLU A 120 -10.89 -10.82 6.12
C GLU A 120 -9.68 -10.28 6.88
N GLY A 121 -9.29 -10.95 7.97
CA GLY A 121 -8.12 -10.61 8.78
C GLY A 121 -8.40 -10.72 10.28
N ASP A 122 -7.47 -11.34 11.02
CA ASP A 122 -7.64 -11.62 12.46
C ASP A 122 -7.58 -10.37 13.34
N ASN A 123 -6.89 -9.33 12.88
CA ASN A 123 -6.78 -8.06 13.58
C ASN A 123 -7.09 -6.91 12.62
N PRO A 124 -8.36 -6.48 12.53
CA PRO A 124 -8.78 -5.45 11.60
C PRO A 124 -8.12 -4.09 11.79
N GLU A 125 -7.60 -3.81 12.99
CA GLU A 125 -6.85 -2.57 13.25
C GLU A 125 -5.44 -2.61 12.66
N VAL A 126 -4.87 -3.78 12.40
CA VAL A 126 -3.52 -3.91 11.84
C VAL A 126 -3.56 -4.21 10.36
N PHE A 127 -4.39 -5.18 9.98
CA PHE A 127 -4.41 -5.71 8.63
C PHE A 127 -5.76 -6.33 8.32
N THR A 128 -6.37 -5.86 7.23
CA THR A 128 -7.48 -6.53 6.57
C THR A 128 -7.17 -6.72 5.10
N TYR A 129 -7.87 -7.66 4.47
CA TYR A 129 -7.81 -7.84 3.04
C TYR A 129 -9.16 -8.29 2.47
N LYS A 130 -9.41 -7.96 1.21
CA LYS A 130 -10.55 -8.43 0.42
C LYS A 130 -10.01 -9.16 -0.80
N VAL A 131 -10.64 -10.27 -1.17
CA VAL A 131 -10.25 -11.08 -2.33
C VAL A 131 -11.44 -11.28 -3.25
N LEU A 132 -11.27 -10.95 -4.53
CA LEU A 132 -12.25 -11.20 -5.58
C LEU A 132 -11.58 -11.93 -6.74
N LYS A 133 -12.07 -13.12 -7.08
CA LYS A 133 -11.70 -13.84 -8.30
C LYS A 133 -12.71 -13.49 -9.38
N THR A 134 -12.22 -13.09 -10.56
CA THR A 134 -13.04 -12.77 -11.73
C THR A 134 -12.76 -13.76 -12.85
N ASP A 135 -13.78 -14.09 -13.63
CA ASP A 135 -13.64 -15.04 -14.75
C ASP A 135 -13.20 -14.35 -16.04
N GLU A 136 -13.67 -13.11 -16.27
CA GLU A 136 -13.32 -12.31 -17.45
C GLU A 136 -12.93 -10.86 -17.06
N PRO A 137 -11.64 -10.48 -17.17
CA PRO A 137 -10.50 -11.36 -17.40
C PRO A 137 -10.30 -12.35 -16.25
N HIS A 138 -9.63 -13.48 -16.52
CA HIS A 138 -9.33 -14.46 -15.48
C HIS A 138 -8.21 -13.94 -14.57
N GLN A 139 -8.59 -13.43 -13.40
CA GLN A 139 -7.66 -12.82 -12.46
C GLN A 139 -8.18 -12.88 -11.02
N VAL A 140 -7.30 -12.64 -10.06
CA VAL A 140 -7.63 -12.38 -8.66
C VAL A 140 -7.22 -10.96 -8.31
N ILE A 141 -8.14 -10.21 -7.72
CA ILE A 141 -7.90 -8.88 -7.18
C ILE A 141 -7.86 -9.02 -5.65
N ILE A 142 -6.74 -8.60 -5.07
CA ILE A 142 -6.54 -8.56 -3.63
C ILE A 142 -6.35 -7.12 -3.21
N GLN A 143 -7.27 -6.58 -2.42
CA GLN A 143 -7.08 -5.30 -1.76
C GLN A 143 -6.64 -5.54 -0.33
N MET A 144 -5.46 -5.05 0.03
CA MET A 144 -4.88 -5.09 1.37
C MET A 144 -5.01 -3.72 2.01
N ASN A 145 -5.41 -3.66 3.27
CA ASN A 145 -5.46 -2.42 4.05
C ASN A 145 -4.64 -2.59 5.34
N PHE A 146 -3.56 -1.84 5.43
CA PHE A 146 -2.70 -1.81 6.61
C PHE A 146 -3.06 -0.62 7.48
N TYR A 147 -3.23 -0.88 8.78
CA TYR A 147 -3.48 0.12 9.80
C TYR A 147 -4.61 1.11 9.47
N GLY A 148 -5.65 0.61 8.80
CA GLY A 148 -6.87 1.35 8.46
C GLY A 148 -6.74 2.42 7.37
N GLY A 149 -5.53 2.72 6.88
CA GLY A 149 -5.31 3.87 5.99
C GLY A 149 -4.26 3.70 4.91
N PHE A 150 -3.57 2.55 4.86
CA PHE A 150 -2.58 2.29 3.82
C PHE A 150 -3.06 1.13 2.95
N LYS A 151 -3.69 1.50 1.83
CA LYS A 151 -4.27 0.55 0.88
C LYS A 151 -3.27 0.18 -0.21
N ILE A 152 -3.25 -1.12 -0.52
CA ILE A 152 -2.48 -1.70 -1.61
C ILE A 152 -3.41 -2.63 -2.38
N VAL A 153 -3.36 -2.58 -3.70
CA VAL A 153 -4.07 -3.50 -4.57
C VAL A 153 -3.07 -4.36 -5.30
N SER A 154 -3.28 -5.67 -5.26
CA SER A 154 -2.55 -6.64 -6.07
C SER A 154 -3.51 -7.26 -7.08
N ILE A 155 -3.12 -7.27 -8.36
CA ILE A 155 -3.87 -7.92 -9.44
C ILE A 155 -3.04 -9.10 -9.89
N MET A 156 -3.57 -10.30 -9.73
CA MET A 156 -2.92 -11.57 -10.08
C MET A 156 -3.61 -12.13 -11.33
N LYS A 157 -2.97 -12.02 -12.49
CA LYS A 157 -3.52 -12.46 -13.78
C LYS A 157 -2.99 -13.84 -14.13
N TYR A 158 -3.90 -14.80 -14.30
CA TYR A 158 -3.51 -16.13 -14.73
C TYR A 158 -2.95 -16.08 -16.15
N SER A 159 -1.88 -16.85 -16.39
CA SER A 159 -1.29 -17.03 -17.72
C SER A 159 -2.13 -17.90 -18.65
#